data_AF-A0A9P2XF45-F1
#
_entry.id   AF-A0A9P2XF45-F1
#
_cell.length_a   1.000
_cell.length_b   1.000
_cell.length_c   1.000
_cell.angle_alpha   90.00
_cell.angle_beta   90.00
_cell.angle_gamma   90.00
#
_symmetry.space_group_name_H-M   'P 1'
#
loop_
_entity.id
_entity.type
_entity.pdbx_description
1 polymer ?
#
loop_
_entity_poly.entity_id
_entity_poly.type
_entity_poly.pdbx_seq_one_letter_code
_entity_poly.pdbx_strand_id
1 'polypeptide(L)'
;MKNDISISEVEKSTIRKLSFRILPFLILCYFIAYIDRVNIGFAALTMNQEIGLTATAFGFGATLFFIAYVIFEIPSNMAMEKLGARIWIARIMITWGIIAGLMGFIHSGTQFIILRFLL
;
A
#
# COMPACT_ATOMS: atom_id res chain seq x y z
N MET A 1 40.19 -6.84 22.46
CA MET A 1 39.52 -7.42 21.28
C MET A 1 38.58 -8.56 21.73
N LYS A 2 37.45 -8.23 22.38
CA LYS A 2 36.37 -9.16 22.76
C LYS A 2 35.19 -8.31 23.23
N ASN A 3 34.36 -7.82 22.31
CA ASN A 3 33.05 -7.27 22.67
C ASN A 3 31.99 -7.44 21.56
N ASP A 4 32.16 -8.44 20.69
CA ASP A 4 31.29 -8.66 19.52
C ASP A 4 30.35 -9.87 19.63
N ILE A 5 30.15 -10.46 20.83
CA ILE A 5 29.33 -11.68 20.95
C ILE A 5 28.44 -11.64 22.19
N SER A 6 27.38 -10.85 22.14
CA SER A 6 26.06 -11.29 22.61
C SER A 6 24.97 -10.39 22.01
N ILE A 7 24.58 -10.67 20.77
CA ILE A 7 23.19 -10.42 20.36
C ILE A 7 22.36 -11.24 21.34
N SER A 8 21.85 -10.56 22.37
CA SER A 8 21.36 -11.15 23.62
C SER A 8 20.32 -12.23 23.31
N GLU A 9 20.31 -13.35 24.03
CA GLU A 9 19.21 -14.34 23.90
C GLU A 9 17.83 -13.70 24.04
N VAL A 10 17.74 -12.59 24.78
CA VAL A 10 16.56 -11.74 24.90
C VAL A 10 16.17 -11.12 23.55
N GLU A 11 17.12 -10.66 22.75
CA GLU A 11 16.89 -10.11 21.41
C GLU A 11 16.40 -11.20 20.45
N LYS A 12 17.05 -12.37 20.42
CA LYS A 12 16.62 -13.50 19.58
C LYS A 12 15.22 -14.00 19.93
N SER A 13 14.91 -14.13 21.23
CA SER A 13 13.58 -14.55 21.68
C SER A 13 12.50 -13.49 21.44
N THR A 14 12.87 -12.20 21.53
CA THR A 14 11.99 -11.07 21.20
C THR A 14 11.69 -11.04 19.70
N ILE A 15 12.71 -11.13 18.84
CA ILE A 15 12.52 -11.22 17.38
C ILE A 15 11.67 -12.43 17.02
N ARG A 16 11.91 -13.61 17.63
CA ARG A 16 11.10 -14.81 17.35
C ARG A 16 9.62 -14.64 17.71
N LYS A 17 9.33 -14.06 18.88
CA LYS A 17 7.94 -13.77 19.31
C LYS A 17 7.30 -12.70 18.42
N LEU A 18 8.07 -11.67 18.05
CA LEU A 18 7.62 -10.61 17.17
C LEU A 18 7.31 -11.16 15.77
N SER A 19 8.20 -11.98 15.20
CA SER A 19 8.01 -12.63 13.91
C SER A 19 6.77 -13.53 13.93
N PHE A 20 6.56 -14.36 14.95
CA PHE A 20 5.37 -15.23 14.97
C PHE A 20 4.03 -14.49 15.09
N ARG A 21 4.02 -13.23 15.57
CA ARG A 21 2.78 -12.45 15.75
C ARG A 21 2.59 -11.38 14.66
N ILE A 22 3.66 -10.72 14.24
CA ILE A 22 3.62 -9.61 13.27
C ILE A 22 3.80 -10.13 11.84
N LEU A 23 4.67 -11.12 11.61
CA LEU A 23 4.93 -11.63 10.27
C LEU A 23 3.67 -12.21 9.59
N PRO A 24 2.81 -13.03 10.23
CA PRO A 24 1.59 -13.50 9.57
C PRO A 24 0.63 -12.35 9.22
N PHE A 25 0.57 -11.31 10.06
CA PHE A 25 -0.21 -10.11 9.76
C PHE A 25 0.37 -9.33 8.58
N LEU A 26 1.69 -9.10 8.55
CA LEU A 26 2.37 -8.45 7.42
C LEU A 26 2.22 -9.24 6.13
N ILE A 27 2.31 -10.56 6.18
CA ILE A 27 2.09 -11.44 5.02
C ILE A 27 0.67 -11.26 4.50
N LEU A 28 -0.34 -11.32 5.38
CA LEU A 28 -1.73 -11.10 4.99
C LEU A 28 -1.94 -9.70 4.37
N CYS A 29 -1.40 -8.66 4.99
CA CYS A 29 -1.45 -7.30 4.44
C CYS A 29 -0.77 -7.21 3.07
N TYR A 30 0.38 -7.86 2.91
CA TYR A 30 1.10 -7.90 1.64
C TYR A 30 0.29 -8.63 0.54
N PHE A 31 -0.37 -9.74 0.89
CA PHE A 31 -1.28 -10.43 -0.03
C PHE A 31 -2.44 -9.53 -0.46
N ILE A 32 -3.07 -8.84 0.48
CA ILE A 32 -4.18 -7.91 0.19
C ILE A 32 -3.70 -6.76 -0.70
N ALA A 33 -2.54 -6.17 -0.42
CA ALA A 33 -1.94 -5.11 -1.24
C ALA A 33 -1.62 -5.60 -2.67
N TYR A 34 -1.18 -6.85 -2.80
CA TYR A 34 -0.94 -7.45 -4.11
C TYR A 34 -2.25 -7.68 -4.88
N ILE A 35 -3.30 -8.15 -4.20
CA ILE A 35 -4.62 -8.32 -4.81
C ILE A 35 -5.13 -7.00 -5.36
N ASP A 36 -5.08 -5.92 -4.59
CA ASP A 36 -5.53 -4.59 -5.03
C ASP A 36 -4.76 -4.09 -6.27
N ARG A 37 -3.44 -4.30 -6.31
CA ARG A 37 -2.62 -3.97 -7.48
C ARG A 37 -3.09 -4.65 -8.76
N VAL A 38 -3.54 -5.91 -8.67
CA VAL A 38 -4.01 -6.67 -9.84
C VAL A 38 -5.50 -6.44 -10.10
N ASN A 39 -6.29 -6.19 -9.05
CA ASN A 39 -7.74 -5.99 -9.10
C ASN A 39 -8.15 -4.98 -10.16
N ILE A 40 -7.41 -3.87 -10.26
CA ILE A 40 -7.71 -2.81 -11.20
C ILE A 40 -7.43 -3.18 -12.67
N GLY A 41 -6.53 -4.13 -12.92
CA GLY A 41 -6.31 -4.68 -14.25
C GLY A 41 -7.49 -5.56 -14.69
N PHE A 42 -8.09 -6.30 -13.77
CA PHE A 42 -9.34 -7.03 -14.02
C PHE A 42 -10.52 -6.09 -14.19
N ALA A 43 -10.66 -5.08 -13.32
CA ALA A 43 -11.73 -4.09 -13.40
C ALA A 43 -11.69 -3.32 -14.73
N ALA A 44 -10.50 -3.02 -15.26
CA ALA A 44 -10.33 -2.34 -16.54
C ALA A 44 -11.01 -3.06 -17.73
N LEU A 45 -11.23 -4.38 -17.66
CA LEU A 45 -11.86 -5.14 -18.74
C LEU A 45 -13.33 -4.75 -18.95
N THR A 46 -14.05 -4.45 -17.88
CA THR A 46 -15.48 -4.09 -17.90
C THR A 46 -15.70 -2.62 -17.62
N MET A 47 -15.04 -2.07 -16.59
CA MET A 47 -15.18 -0.69 -16.14
C MET A 47 -14.87 0.32 -17.25
N ASN A 48 -13.84 0.07 -18.07
CA ASN A 48 -13.45 1.02 -19.12
C ASN A 48 -14.59 1.23 -20.14
N GLN A 49 -15.36 0.18 -20.46
CA GLN A 49 -16.49 0.29 -21.38
C GLN A 49 -17.68 0.98 -20.70
N GLU A 50 -17.94 0.69 -19.43
CA GLU A 50 -19.07 1.24 -18.67
C GLU A 50 -18.94 2.74 -18.39
N ILE A 51 -17.73 3.22 -18.07
CA ILE A 51 -17.48 4.64 -17.78
C ILE A 51 -16.97 5.44 -19.00
N GLY A 52 -16.88 4.79 -20.16
CA GLY A 52 -16.34 5.40 -21.39
C GLY A 52 -14.87 5.79 -21.30
N LEU A 53 -14.08 5.06 -20.51
CA LEU A 53 -12.65 5.35 -20.31
C LEU A 53 -11.85 4.94 -21.53
N THR A 54 -11.11 5.88 -22.11
CA THR A 54 -10.15 5.57 -23.17
C THR A 54 -8.93 4.85 -22.60
N ALA A 55 -8.29 3.99 -23.41
CA ALA A 55 -7.05 3.31 -23.03
C ALA A 55 -5.95 4.31 -22.61
N THR A 56 -5.91 5.49 -23.25
CA THR A 56 -5.00 6.58 -22.90
C THR A 56 -5.27 7.15 -21.51
N ALA A 57 -6.54 7.37 -21.14
CA ALA A 57 -6.90 7.86 -19.81
C ALA A 57 -6.64 6.83 -18.71
N PHE A 58 -6.87 5.54 -19.00
CA PHE A 58 -6.51 4.45 -18.10
C PHE A 58 -4.99 4.39 -17.86
N GLY A 59 -4.19 4.45 -18.94
CA GLY A 59 -2.74 4.48 -18.87
C GLY A 59 -2.23 5.70 -18.09
N PHE A 60 -2.83 6.87 -18.31
CA PHE A 60 -2.51 8.08 -17.56
C PHE A 60 -2.77 7.91 -16.05
N GLY A 61 -3.91 7.34 -15.66
CA GLY A 61 -4.20 7.05 -14.25
C GLY A 61 -3.22 6.07 -13.61
N ALA A 62 -2.74 5.08 -14.37
CA ALA A 62 -1.74 4.12 -13.89
C ALA A 62 -0.36 4.78 -13.70
N THR A 63 0.07 5.65 -14.62
CA THR A 63 1.34 6.40 -14.48
C THR A 63 1.27 7.43 -13.36
N LEU A 64 0.12 8.11 -13.22
CA LEU A 64 -0.08 9.12 -12.18
C LEU A 64 0.03 8.53 -10.78
N PHE A 65 -0.54 7.35 -10.55
CA PHE A 65 -0.36 6.59 -9.30
C PHE A 65 1.12 6.37 -8.98
N PHE A 66 1.94 5.98 -9.96
CA PHE A 66 3.37 5.76 -9.75
C PHE A 66 4.12 7.05 -9.38
N ILE A 67 3.78 8.16 -10.04
CA ILE A 67 4.38 9.48 -9.74
C ILE A 67 3.99 9.94 -8.32
N ALA A 68 2.71 9.86 -7.98
CA ALA A 68 2.21 10.22 -6.65
C ALA A 68 2.92 9.36 -5.59
N TYR A 69 2.97 8.04 -5.80
CA TYR A 69 3.62 7.11 -4.89
C TYR A 69 5.08 7.50 -4.63
N VAL A 70 5.89 7.78 -5.67
CA VAL A 70 7.29 8.18 -5.51
C VAL A 70 7.44 9.49 -4.71
N ILE A 71 6.59 10.48 -4.98
CA ILE A 71 6.62 11.77 -4.28
C ILE A 71 6.24 11.59 -2.80
N PHE A 72 5.27 10.74 -2.49
CA PHE A 72 4.79 10.49 -1.12
C PHE A 72 5.62 9.46 -0.36
N GLU A 73 6.38 8.60 -1.03
CA GLU A 73 7.20 7.56 -0.40
C GLU A 73 8.33 8.15 0.47
N ILE A 74 9.01 9.19 -0.03
CA ILE A 74 10.08 9.89 0.70
C ILE A 74 9.57 10.52 2.01
N PRO A 75 8.53 11.39 2.01
CA PRO A 75 8.00 11.97 3.25
C PRO A 75 7.32 10.92 4.13
N SER A 76 6.74 9.86 3.56
CA SER A 76 6.16 8.74 4.32
C SER A 76 7.24 8.01 5.13
N ASN A 77 8.40 7.73 4.53
CA ASN A 77 9.50 7.06 5.22
C ASN A 77 10.07 7.92 6.37
N MET A 78 10.17 9.24 6.17
CA MET A 78 10.57 10.19 7.23
C MET A 78 9.54 10.26 8.37
N ALA A 79 8.23 10.17 8.05
CA ALA A 79 7.17 10.16 9.04
C ALA A 79 7.16 8.84 9.84
N MET A 80 7.46 7.71 9.18
CA MET A 80 7.60 6.40 9.81
C MET A 80 8.72 6.38 10.85
N GLU A 81 9.86 7.01 10.55
CA GLU A 81 10.99 7.13 11.48
C GLU A 81 10.61 7.94 12.73
N LYS A 82 9.80 8.98 12.58
CA LYS A 82 9.37 9.88 13.68
C LYS A 82 8.21 9.34 14.53
N LEU A 83 7.22 8.71 13.91
CA LEU A 83 5.97 8.28 14.56
C LEU A 83 5.97 6.80 14.95
N GLY A 84 6.98 6.04 14.50
CA GLY A 84 7.11 4.61 14.72
C GLY A 84 6.31 3.77 13.74
N ALA A 85 6.91 2.67 13.28
CA ALA A 85 6.36 1.79 12.25
C ALA A 85 4.95 1.27 12.56
N ARG A 86 4.63 0.98 13.83
CA ARG A 86 3.34 0.39 14.21
C ARG A 86 2.15 1.32 13.88
N ILE A 87 2.25 2.60 14.29
CA ILE A 87 1.15 3.56 14.12
C ILE A 87 1.08 3.99 12.65
N TRP A 88 2.23 4.17 12.01
CA TRP A 88 2.30 4.59 10.63
C TRP A 88 1.74 3.54 9.64
N ILE A 89 2.14 2.27 9.81
CA ILE A 89 1.61 1.16 8.99
C ILE A 89 0.09 1.03 9.17
N ALA A 90 -0.42 1.12 10.42
CA ALA A 90 -1.86 1.07 10.67
C ALA A 90 -2.61 2.22 9.98
N ARG A 91 -2.07 3.45 10.04
CA ARG A 91 -2.65 4.62 9.35
C ARG A 91 -2.73 4.39 7.85
N ILE A 92 -1.63 3.95 7.23
CA ILE A 92 -1.56 3.68 5.79
C ILE A 92 -2.60 2.62 5.42
N MET A 93 -2.65 1.50 6.15
CA MET A 93 -3.61 0.42 5.88
C MET A 93 -5.07 0.89 5.94
N ILE A 94 -5.41 1.77 6.89
CA ILE A 94 -6.77 2.32 7.03
C ILE A 94 -7.08 3.30 5.89
N THR A 95 -6.21 4.28 5.62
CA THR A 95 -6.44 5.26 4.55
C THR A 95 -6.51 4.57 3.19
N TRP A 96 -5.59 3.64 2.95
CA TRP A 96 -5.55 2.82 1.75
C TRP A 96 -6.82 1.98 1.58
N GLY A 97 -7.26 1.28 2.64
CA GLY A 97 -8.46 0.45 2.60
C GLY A 97 -9.73 1.24 2.31
N ILE A 98 -9.84 2.47 2.84
CA ILE A 98 -10.95 3.38 2.54
C ILE A 98 -10.94 3.77 1.07
N ILE A 99 -9.79 4.19 0.53
CA ILE A 99 -9.69 4.63 -0.87
C ILE A 99 -9.95 3.44 -1.82
N ALA A 100 -9.43 2.25 -1.52
CA ALA A 100 -9.71 1.03 -2.28
C ALA A 100 -11.21 0.68 -2.26
N GLY A 101 -11.89 0.82 -1.12
CA GLY A 101 -13.34 0.65 -1.03
C GLY A 101 -14.12 1.66 -1.88
N LEU A 102 -13.66 2.91 -1.92
CA LEU A 102 -14.25 3.97 -2.76
C LEU A 102 -14.08 3.71 -4.26
N MET A 103 -13.06 2.96 -4.69
CA MET A 103 -12.90 2.58 -6.10
C MET A 103 -14.07 1.72 -6.61
N GLY A 104 -14.73 0.95 -5.74
CA GLY A 104 -15.91 0.17 -6.12
C GLY A 104 -17.14 1.01 -6.47
N PHE A 105 -17.14 2.31 -6.16
CA PHE A 105 -18.26 3.23 -6.39
C PHE A 105 -17.97 4.27 -7.48
N ILE A 106 -16.97 4.05 -8.31
CA ILE A 106 -16.61 4.96 -9.41
C ILE A 106 -17.66 4.88 -10.53
N HIS A 107 -18.14 6.04 -10.98
CA HIS A 107 -19.06 6.17 -12.12
C HIS A 107 -18.49 7.03 -13.26
N SER A 108 -17.31 7.64 -13.06
CA SER A 108 -16.70 8.56 -14.02
C SER A 108 -15.19 8.39 -14.09
N GLY A 109 -14.61 8.58 -15.27
CA GLY A 109 -13.16 8.54 -15.48
C GLY A 109 -12.39 9.58 -14.64
N THR A 110 -12.98 10.72 -14.31
CA THR A 110 -12.34 11.71 -13.43
C THR A 110 -12.23 11.19 -11.99
N GLN A 111 -13.27 10.51 -11.49
CA GLN A 111 -13.24 9.88 -10.16
C GLN A 111 -12.17 8.79 -10.10
N PHE A 112 -12.01 8.01 -11.17
CA PHE A 112 -10.94 7.03 -11.31
C PHE A 112 -9.54 7.65 -11.18
N ILE A 113 -9.28 8.74 -11.91
CA ILE A 113 -7.97 9.42 -11.88
C ILE A 113 -7.69 10.01 -10.49
N ILE A 114 -8.68 10.64 -9.85
CA ILE A 114 -8.54 11.23 -8.51
C ILE A 114 -8.25 10.15 -7.47
N LEU A 115 -9.03 9.07 -7.45
CA LEU A 115 -8.83 7.98 -6.48
C LEU A 115 -7.49 7.26 -6.69
N ARG A 116 -7.02 7.17 -7.94
CA ARG A 116 -5.68 6.67 -8.27
C ARG A 116 -4.55 7.56 -7.79
N PHE A 117 -4.76 8.87 -7.75
CA PHE A 117 -3.77 9.82 -7.24
C PHE A 117 -3.67 9.81 -5.71
N LEU A 118 -4.79 9.52 -5.04
CA LEU A 118 -4.85 9.47 -3.57
C LEU A 118 -4.30 8.17 -2.97
N LEU A 119 -4.24 7.10 -3.76
CA LEU A 119 -3.63 5.81 -3.41
C LEU A 119 -2.11 5.88 -3.46
#